data_AF-A0AAN6PQN1-F1
#
_entry.id   AF-A0AAN6PQN1-F1
#
_cell.length_a   1.000
_cell.length_b   1.000
_cell.length_c   1.000
_cell.angle_alpha   90.00
_cell.angle_beta   90.00
_cell.angle_gamma   90.00
#
_symmetry.space_group_name_H-M   'P 1'
#
loop_
_entity.id
_entity.type
_entity.pdbx_description
1 polymer ?
#
loop_
_entity_poly.entity_id
_entity_poly.type
_entity_poly.pdbx_seq_one_letter_code
_entity_poly.pdbx_strand_id
1 'polypeptide(L)'
;MDIISICAVLGVYSLVSIPIWYFTFVGLCKRKQWVWPLRLWSAPAYLIHGIVSVHLFHGIRQDPRLAYATYLLASTGIKACMGILLPVWNITLACIVRKRVAKDPGAGNRKNKRKSRGYFYLLIVDAVVLALLAASVALTYRFLPFSFSGCRDTRNNARSRAFFSLIKHATGDEDMVVSCQRILMVQITTVLTIMCMTLQDLHMVRFVCLPAFGKAVVIFSIRALRMILCLDRNPKRLVSVEEKDTPQDKTNNTLASLFRCDDVAARLAGQLHYNDIVNTSLASKTLRNAVFSSSADRQQDQRRQRGGRHQPGELRKGSRNDRVELLAVHSCDAGEKEQCWACGILVCQSCKATENGVEAPRTATHTVECYAICTSCYLWRGSVQPAPLSATLRPGKLALQRPVCPDAHAGRAYYSYDSPRTSDTPPTTLLTVTLCPTCWVLGADQVTATREERETRLLRTGTALRRRLHCANCAKAMSKDRKRWWVYDCGAEIKHIHECQWEGHEIQG
;
A
#
# COMPACT_ATOMS: atom_id res chain seq x y z
N MET A 1 -37.48 3.06 38.36
CA MET A 1 -36.77 1.92 37.72
C MET A 1 -35.97 1.20 38.77
N ASP A 2 -36.31 -0.05 39.02
CA ASP A 2 -35.58 -0.92 39.95
C ASP A 2 -34.21 -1.31 39.36
N ILE A 3 -33.32 -1.81 40.22
CA ILE A 3 -32.03 -2.40 39.83
C ILE A 3 -32.19 -3.37 38.65
N ILE A 4 -33.32 -4.08 38.59
CA ILE A 4 -33.70 -5.00 37.51
C ILE A 4 -33.77 -4.28 36.15
N SER A 5 -34.35 -3.08 36.07
CA SER A 5 -34.43 -2.30 34.83
C SER A 5 -33.05 -1.78 34.39
N ILE A 6 -32.18 -1.41 35.34
CA ILE A 6 -30.80 -0.99 35.05
C ILE A 6 -30.00 -2.18 34.48
N CYS A 7 -30.09 -3.34 35.12
CA CYS A 7 -29.46 -4.57 34.65
C CYS A 7 -30.02 -5.03 33.30
N ALA A 8 -31.31 -4.85 33.06
CA ALA A 8 -31.93 -5.15 31.77
C ALA A 8 -31.40 -4.24 30.66
N VAL A 9 -31.30 -2.93 30.90
CA VAL A 9 -30.74 -1.99 29.90
C VAL A 9 -29.26 -2.30 29.61
N LEU A 10 -28.45 -2.56 30.64
CA LEU A 10 -27.04 -2.94 30.46
C LEU A 10 -26.90 -4.31 29.80
N GLY A 11 -27.76 -5.26 30.14
CA GLY A 11 -27.80 -6.60 29.53
C GLY A 11 -28.16 -6.53 28.05
N VAL A 12 -29.21 -5.79 27.70
CA VAL A 12 -29.60 -5.55 26.29
C VAL A 12 -28.49 -4.81 25.55
N TYR A 13 -27.90 -3.77 26.14
CA TYR A 13 -26.79 -3.04 25.52
C TYR A 13 -25.57 -3.95 25.30
N SER A 14 -25.26 -4.82 26.26
CA SER A 14 -24.17 -5.80 26.15
C SER A 14 -24.45 -6.84 25.07
N LEU A 15 -25.67 -7.39 25.03
CA LEU A 15 -26.11 -8.33 24.00
C LEU A 15 -26.06 -7.75 22.59
N VAL A 16 -26.34 -6.45 22.43
CA VAL A 16 -26.25 -5.77 21.12
C VAL A 16 -24.81 -5.36 20.80
N SER A 17 -24.01 -4.95 21.79
CA SER A 17 -22.65 -4.47 21.57
C SER A 17 -21.63 -5.61 21.36
N ILE A 18 -21.78 -6.77 22.00
CA ILE A 18 -20.88 -7.91 21.82
C ILE A 18 -20.78 -8.35 20.34
N PRO A 19 -21.89 -8.53 19.60
CA PRO A 19 -21.84 -8.80 18.16
C PRO A 19 -21.15 -7.67 17.38
N ILE A 20 -21.37 -6.41 17.73
CA ILE A 20 -20.71 -5.26 17.06
C ILE A 20 -19.20 -5.36 17.26
N TRP A 21 -18.74 -5.60 18.49
CA TRP A 21 -17.32 -5.80 18.78
C TRP A 21 -16.74 -7.00 18.05
N TYR A 22 -17.45 -8.12 18.05
CA TYR A 22 -17.06 -9.33 17.31
C TYR A 22 -16.96 -9.07 15.79
N PHE A 23 -17.97 -8.45 15.18
CA PHE A 23 -17.95 -8.14 13.74
C PHE A 23 -16.92 -7.07 13.38
N THR A 24 -16.65 -6.12 14.27
CA THR A 24 -15.56 -5.15 14.12
C THR A 24 -14.23 -5.89 14.10
N PHE A 25 -14.00 -6.77 15.07
CA PHE A 25 -12.79 -7.57 15.20
C PHE A 25 -12.59 -8.52 14.02
N VAL A 26 -13.61 -9.31 13.65
CA VAL A 26 -13.59 -10.21 12.49
C VAL A 26 -13.45 -9.41 11.20
N GLY A 27 -14.09 -8.23 11.10
CA GLY A 27 -13.96 -7.31 9.98
C GLY A 27 -12.56 -6.70 9.85
N LEU A 28 -11.80 -6.56 10.95
CA LEU A 28 -10.39 -6.11 10.90
C LEU A 28 -9.52 -7.16 10.22
N CYS A 29 -9.89 -8.44 10.38
CA CYS A 29 -9.21 -9.60 9.82
C CYS A 29 -9.67 -9.92 8.38
N LYS A 30 -10.97 -9.88 8.07
CA LYS A 30 -11.53 -10.24 6.74
C LYS A 30 -11.84 -8.99 5.90
N ARG A 31 -11.01 -8.77 4.87
CA ARG A 31 -10.77 -7.46 4.21
C ARG A 31 -11.91 -6.71 3.49
N LYS A 32 -13.12 -7.26 3.20
CA LYS A 32 -13.97 -6.59 2.16
C LYS A 32 -15.50 -6.51 2.33
N GLN A 33 -16.16 -7.23 3.24
CA GLN A 33 -17.64 -7.33 3.19
C GLN A 33 -18.40 -6.87 4.45
N TRP A 34 -17.72 -6.51 5.52
CA TRP A 34 -18.36 -6.33 6.84
C TRP A 34 -18.71 -4.90 7.24
N VAL A 35 -18.49 -3.89 6.39
CA VAL A 35 -18.73 -2.48 6.77
C VAL A 35 -20.21 -2.13 6.87
N TRP A 36 -21.03 -2.54 5.90
CA TRP A 36 -22.46 -2.20 5.89
C TRP A 36 -23.28 -2.97 6.95
N PRO A 37 -23.01 -4.26 7.26
CA PRO A 37 -23.69 -4.94 8.35
C PRO A 37 -23.33 -4.28 9.68
N LEU A 38 -22.05 -3.93 9.90
CA LEU A 38 -21.60 -3.33 11.15
C LEU A 38 -22.35 -2.03 11.48
N ARG A 39 -22.53 -1.16 10.49
CA ARG A 39 -23.28 0.09 10.64
C ARG A 39 -24.77 -0.18 10.92
N LEU A 40 -25.38 -1.13 10.21
CA LEU A 40 -26.77 -1.52 10.42
C LEU A 40 -27.01 -2.09 11.84
N TRP A 41 -26.11 -2.98 12.29
CA TRP A 41 -26.18 -3.62 13.61
C TRP A 41 -25.91 -2.65 14.77
N SER A 42 -25.25 -1.52 14.52
CA SER A 42 -25.05 -0.48 15.54
C SER A 42 -26.26 0.44 15.76
N ALA A 43 -27.21 0.50 14.82
CA ALA A 43 -28.36 1.38 14.92
C ALA A 43 -29.26 1.14 16.16
N PRO A 44 -29.57 -0.12 16.57
CA PRO A 44 -30.36 -0.38 17.78
C PRO A 44 -29.68 0.12 19.06
N ALA A 45 -28.36 -0.04 19.19
CA ALA A 45 -27.61 0.45 20.35
C ALA A 45 -27.69 1.98 20.48
N TYR A 46 -27.55 2.69 19.36
CA TYR A 46 -27.70 4.15 19.33
C TYR A 46 -29.13 4.60 19.60
N LEU A 47 -30.12 3.85 19.14
CA LEU A 47 -31.53 4.16 19.40
C LEU A 47 -31.87 4.03 20.89
N ILE A 48 -31.38 2.96 21.55
CA ILE A 48 -31.54 2.78 22.99
C ILE A 48 -30.87 3.94 23.74
N HIS A 49 -29.65 4.31 23.37
CA HIS A 49 -28.94 5.47 23.94
C HIS A 49 -29.74 6.77 23.76
N GLY A 50 -30.34 6.98 22.59
CA GLY A 50 -31.20 8.12 22.30
C GLY A 50 -32.45 8.17 23.16
N ILE A 51 -33.19 7.07 23.27
CA ILE A 51 -34.41 6.98 24.09
C ILE A 51 -34.10 7.33 25.55
N VAL A 52 -33.05 6.73 26.12
CA VAL A 52 -32.65 7.00 27.51
C VAL A 52 -32.22 8.47 27.67
N SER A 53 -31.48 9.02 26.70
CA SER A 53 -31.03 10.42 26.75
C SER A 53 -32.18 11.42 26.60
N VAL A 54 -33.18 11.14 25.76
CA VAL A 54 -34.39 11.97 25.57
C VAL A 54 -35.22 11.99 26.85
N HIS A 55 -35.43 10.82 27.47
CA HIS A 55 -36.17 10.73 28.73
C HIS A 55 -35.49 11.54 29.83
N LEU A 56 -34.16 11.46 29.94
CA LEU A 56 -33.39 12.24 30.91
C LEU A 56 -33.44 13.74 30.61
N PHE A 57 -33.31 14.13 29.33
CA PHE A 57 -33.40 15.52 28.91
C PHE A 57 -34.77 16.12 29.22
N HIS A 58 -35.85 15.36 28.99
CA HIS A 58 -37.21 15.82 29.26
C HIS A 58 -37.44 16.05 30.75
N GLY A 59 -37.01 15.12 31.61
CA GLY A 59 -37.11 15.29 33.06
C GLY A 59 -36.34 16.53 33.56
N ILE A 60 -35.11 16.74 33.06
CA ILE A 60 -34.30 17.92 33.42
C ILE A 60 -34.95 19.22 32.94
N ARG A 61 -35.55 19.23 31.74
CA ARG A 61 -36.14 20.43 31.15
C ARG A 61 -37.41 20.88 31.87
N GLN A 62 -38.18 19.95 32.43
CA GLN A 62 -39.44 20.27 33.10
C GLN A 62 -39.23 20.94 34.47
N ASP A 63 -38.06 20.80 35.09
CA ASP A 63 -37.78 21.42 36.40
C ASP A 63 -37.17 22.82 36.22
N PRO A 64 -37.90 23.91 36.59
CA PRO A 64 -37.42 25.28 36.44
C PRO A 64 -36.19 25.57 37.31
N ARG A 65 -35.94 24.80 38.38
CA ARG A 65 -34.76 24.95 39.25
C ARG A 65 -33.47 24.51 38.53
N LEU A 66 -33.59 23.63 37.53
CA LEU A 66 -32.49 23.16 36.70
C LEU A 66 -32.17 24.05 35.51
N ALA A 67 -32.92 25.13 35.26
CA ALA A 67 -32.61 26.08 34.20
C ALA A 67 -31.18 26.67 34.33
N TYR A 68 -30.67 26.77 35.56
CA TYR A 68 -29.30 27.23 35.85
C TYR A 68 -28.22 26.18 35.55
N ALA A 69 -28.59 24.90 35.40
CA ALA A 69 -27.68 23.82 35.03
C ALA A 69 -27.48 23.74 33.51
N THR A 70 -27.16 24.88 32.89
CA THR A 70 -27.03 25.05 31.44
C THR A 70 -26.12 24.01 30.78
N TYR A 71 -25.01 23.64 31.43
CA TYR A 71 -24.09 22.62 30.94
C TYR A 71 -24.69 21.20 30.94
N LEU A 72 -25.49 20.86 31.95
CA LEU A 72 -26.13 19.54 32.03
C LEU A 72 -27.23 19.43 30.98
N LEU A 73 -28.06 20.46 30.86
CA LEU A 73 -29.11 20.54 29.84
C LEU A 73 -28.52 20.52 28.42
N ALA A 74 -27.43 21.23 28.18
CA ALA A 74 -26.73 21.20 26.89
C ALA A 74 -26.15 19.81 26.58
N SER A 75 -25.49 19.16 27.56
CA SER A 75 -24.92 17.83 27.36
C SER A 75 -26.00 16.76 27.11
N THR A 76 -27.07 16.73 27.92
CA THR A 76 -28.17 15.77 27.72
C THR A 76 -28.95 16.05 26.45
N GLY A 77 -29.09 17.33 26.07
CA GLY A 77 -29.67 17.73 24.78
C GLY A 77 -28.85 17.23 23.59
N ILE A 78 -27.52 17.41 23.60
CA ILE A 78 -26.64 16.88 22.55
C ILE A 78 -26.79 15.35 22.45
N LYS A 79 -26.78 14.64 23.58
CA LYS A 79 -26.93 13.17 23.59
C LYS A 79 -28.28 12.72 23.07
N ALA A 80 -29.36 13.39 23.46
CA ALA A 80 -30.71 13.11 22.99
C ALA A 80 -30.82 13.32 21.47
N CYS A 81 -30.33 14.45 20.95
CA CYS A 81 -30.32 14.72 19.51
C CYS A 81 -29.47 13.69 18.74
N MET A 82 -28.27 13.41 19.21
CA MET A 82 -27.36 12.46 18.54
C MET A 82 -27.88 11.03 18.59
N GLY A 83 -28.50 10.60 19.68
CA GLY A 83 -29.08 9.26 19.79
C GLY A 83 -30.27 9.01 18.85
N ILE A 84 -30.96 10.06 18.38
CA ILE A 84 -31.98 9.96 17.32
C ILE A 84 -31.36 10.03 15.93
N LEU A 85 -30.40 10.94 15.72
CA LEU A 85 -29.78 11.14 14.40
C LEU A 85 -28.86 9.98 13.99
N LEU A 86 -28.13 9.38 14.94
CA LEU A 86 -27.17 8.30 14.67
C LEU A 86 -27.79 7.03 14.09
N PRO A 87 -28.92 6.50 14.60
CA PRO A 87 -29.61 5.37 13.98
C PRO A 87 -29.96 5.64 12.52
N VAL A 88 -30.59 6.79 12.25
CA VAL A 88 -31.01 7.19 10.89
C VAL A 88 -29.80 7.33 9.98
N TRP A 89 -28.74 7.98 10.47
CA TRP A 89 -27.49 8.14 9.75
C TRP A 89 -26.84 6.79 9.41
N ASN A 90 -26.72 5.87 10.38
CA ASN A 90 -26.10 4.57 10.17
C ASN A 90 -26.90 3.66 9.24
N ILE A 91 -28.24 3.70 9.30
CA ILE A 91 -29.11 2.98 8.35
C ILE A 91 -28.90 3.54 6.94
N THR A 92 -28.92 4.87 6.79
CA THR A 92 -28.69 5.55 5.52
C THR A 92 -27.32 5.18 4.93
N LEU A 93 -26.29 5.18 5.77
CA LEU A 93 -24.93 4.78 5.41
C LEU A 93 -24.87 3.33 4.95
N ALA A 94 -25.49 2.41 5.72
CA ALA A 94 -25.55 1.00 5.38
C ALA A 94 -26.23 0.78 4.03
N CYS A 95 -27.33 1.49 3.74
CA CYS A 95 -28.01 1.44 2.45
C CYS A 95 -27.13 1.97 1.31
N ILE A 96 -26.43 3.10 1.49
CA ILE A 96 -25.53 3.68 0.49
C ILE A 96 -24.36 2.72 0.20
N VAL A 97 -23.73 2.17 1.24
CA VAL A 97 -22.60 1.24 1.11
C VAL A 97 -23.07 -0.05 0.46
N ARG A 98 -24.20 -0.63 0.88
CA ARG A 98 -24.78 -1.85 0.29
C ARG A 98 -25.07 -1.68 -1.20
N LYS A 99 -25.76 -0.59 -1.59
CA LYS A 99 -26.04 -0.29 -3.01
C LYS A 99 -24.75 -0.15 -3.83
N ARG A 100 -23.70 0.47 -3.26
CA ARG A 100 -22.41 0.62 -3.94
C ARG A 100 -21.63 -0.69 -4.06
N VAL A 101 -21.70 -1.57 -3.07
CA VAL A 101 -21.05 -2.89 -3.09
C VAL A 101 -21.76 -3.82 -4.09
N ALA A 102 -23.10 -3.81 -4.12
CA ALA A 102 -23.88 -4.66 -5.02
C ALA A 102 -23.69 -4.31 -6.51
N LYS A 103 -23.46 -3.03 -6.84
CA LYS A 103 -23.43 -2.56 -8.23
C LYS A 103 -22.14 -2.86 -9.00
N ASP A 104 -21.07 -3.33 -8.36
CA ASP A 104 -19.78 -3.57 -9.02
C ASP A 104 -18.99 -4.76 -8.40
N PRO A 105 -19.40 -6.03 -8.62
CA PRO A 105 -18.59 -7.18 -8.23
C PRO A 105 -17.28 -7.32 -9.06
N GLY A 106 -17.14 -6.62 -10.19
CA GLY A 106 -16.01 -6.80 -11.13
C GLY A 106 -15.32 -5.55 -11.69
N ALA A 107 -15.68 -4.33 -11.26
CA ALA A 107 -15.16 -3.12 -11.92
C ALA A 107 -13.72 -2.75 -11.50
N GLY A 108 -12.76 -3.23 -12.28
CA GLY A 108 -11.33 -2.92 -12.18
C GLY A 108 -11.00 -1.42 -12.30
N ASN A 109 -10.22 -0.97 -11.33
CA ASN A 109 -9.25 0.13 -11.27
C ASN A 109 -9.61 1.58 -11.69
N ARG A 110 -10.45 1.85 -12.71
CA ARG A 110 -10.65 3.24 -13.20
C ARG A 110 -11.76 4.02 -12.47
N LYS A 111 -12.80 3.35 -11.95
CA LYS A 111 -13.90 4.01 -11.21
C LYS A 111 -13.57 4.31 -9.73
N ASN A 112 -12.38 3.93 -9.23
CA ASN A 112 -12.00 4.12 -7.82
C ASN A 112 -11.79 5.59 -7.40
N LYS A 113 -11.39 6.49 -8.30
CA LYS A 113 -11.14 7.90 -7.95
C LYS A 113 -12.42 8.69 -7.60
N ARG A 114 -13.53 8.49 -8.31
CA ARG A 114 -14.81 9.16 -7.97
C ARG A 114 -15.46 8.57 -6.71
N LYS A 115 -15.23 7.27 -6.43
CA LYS A 115 -15.77 6.58 -5.25
C LYS A 115 -15.19 7.13 -3.93
N SER A 116 -13.93 7.58 -3.92
CA SER A 116 -13.25 8.03 -2.70
C SER A 116 -13.76 9.34 -2.12
N ARG A 117 -14.27 10.27 -2.96
CA ARG A 117 -14.81 11.55 -2.50
C ARG A 117 -16.04 11.36 -1.62
N GLY A 118 -16.93 10.43 -1.98
CA GLY A 118 -18.12 10.15 -1.18
C GLY A 118 -17.79 9.65 0.23
N TYR A 119 -16.83 8.73 0.35
CA TYR A 119 -16.41 8.23 1.67
C TYR A 119 -15.70 9.28 2.52
N PHE A 120 -15.05 10.26 1.90
CA PHE A 120 -14.44 11.40 2.60
C PHE A 120 -15.48 12.28 3.30
N TYR A 121 -16.57 12.65 2.62
CA TYR A 121 -17.65 13.42 3.24
C TYR A 121 -18.31 12.67 4.39
N LEU A 122 -18.47 11.34 4.25
CA LEU A 122 -19.01 10.50 5.31
C LEU A 122 -18.12 10.52 6.57
N LEU A 123 -16.80 10.43 6.40
CA LEU A 123 -15.85 10.55 7.53
C LEU A 123 -15.88 11.93 8.18
N ILE A 124 -16.09 13.01 7.42
CA ILE A 124 -16.21 14.36 8.00
C ILE A 124 -17.46 14.44 8.89
N VAL A 125 -18.60 13.94 8.40
CA VAL A 125 -19.85 13.93 9.18
C VAL A 125 -19.67 13.09 10.44
N ASP A 126 -19.10 11.88 10.33
CA ASP A 126 -18.82 11.04 11.49
C ASP A 126 -17.89 11.74 12.49
N ALA A 127 -16.83 12.42 12.01
CA ALA A 127 -15.91 13.18 12.87
C ALA A 127 -16.57 14.34 13.61
N VAL A 128 -17.49 15.07 12.96
CA VAL A 128 -18.27 16.15 13.61
C VAL A 128 -19.17 15.58 14.70
N VAL A 129 -19.87 14.47 14.42
CA VAL A 129 -20.70 13.81 15.44
C VAL A 129 -19.85 13.33 16.61
N LEU A 130 -18.67 12.77 16.33
CA LEU A 130 -17.74 12.30 17.36
C LEU A 130 -17.23 13.44 18.23
N ALA A 131 -16.93 14.60 17.64
CA ALA A 131 -16.53 15.81 18.37
C ALA A 131 -17.66 16.34 19.27
N LEU A 132 -18.91 16.34 18.79
CA LEU A 132 -20.07 16.75 19.59
C LEU A 132 -20.33 15.80 20.76
N LEU A 133 -20.23 14.49 20.55
CA LEU A 133 -20.34 13.50 21.62
C LEU A 133 -19.20 13.64 22.64
N ALA A 134 -17.97 13.80 22.19
CA ALA A 134 -16.82 14.02 23.07
C ALA A 134 -16.96 15.31 23.89
N ALA A 135 -17.42 16.40 23.28
CA ALA A 135 -17.74 17.64 23.98
C ALA A 135 -18.84 17.42 25.03
N SER A 136 -19.89 16.66 24.71
CA SER A 136 -20.95 16.34 25.67
C SER A 136 -20.42 15.59 26.90
N VAL A 137 -19.49 14.63 26.71
CA VAL A 137 -18.84 13.89 27.80
C VAL A 137 -17.96 14.83 28.63
N ALA A 138 -17.14 15.67 27.98
CA ALA A 138 -16.25 16.61 28.64
C ALA A 138 -16.99 17.63 29.51
N LEU A 139 -18.15 18.13 29.05
CA LEU A 139 -19.00 19.05 29.83
C LEU A 139 -19.48 18.41 31.14
N THR A 140 -19.79 17.12 31.09
CA THR A 140 -20.30 16.37 32.24
C THR A 140 -19.23 15.72 33.10
N TYR A 141 -18.01 15.53 32.56
CA TYR A 141 -16.86 14.94 33.25
C TYR A 141 -16.58 15.63 34.59
N ARG A 142 -16.76 16.96 34.63
CA ARG A 142 -16.49 17.78 35.82
C ARG A 142 -17.44 17.55 36.99
N PHE A 143 -18.60 16.92 36.76
CA PHE A 143 -19.69 16.83 37.74
C PHE A 143 -20.04 15.40 38.14
N LEU A 144 -19.54 14.39 37.43
CA LEU A 144 -19.92 12.99 37.63
C LEU A 144 -18.71 12.14 38.07
N PRO A 145 -18.88 11.26 39.08
CA PRO A 145 -17.88 10.25 39.38
C PRO A 145 -17.81 9.23 38.23
N PHE A 146 -16.60 8.72 37.93
CA PHE A 146 -16.38 7.69 36.89
C PHE A 146 -16.73 6.27 37.34
N SER A 147 -17.02 6.07 38.62
CA SER A 147 -17.29 4.76 39.21
C SER A 147 -18.64 4.72 39.92
N PHE A 148 -19.27 3.54 39.88
CA PHE A 148 -20.50 3.28 40.62
C PHE A 148 -20.29 3.41 42.14
N SER A 149 -19.10 3.07 42.65
CA SER A 149 -18.73 3.31 44.05
C SER A 149 -18.69 4.81 44.39
N GLY A 150 -18.20 5.65 43.46
CA GLY A 150 -18.18 7.10 43.63
C GLY A 150 -19.57 7.70 43.79
N CYS A 151 -20.62 7.09 43.22
CA CYS A 151 -22.02 7.51 43.46
C CYS A 151 -22.49 7.28 44.90
N ARG A 152 -21.85 6.39 45.67
CA ARG A 152 -22.14 6.19 47.10
C ARG A 152 -21.40 7.24 47.94
N ASP A 153 -20.17 7.58 47.55
CA ASP A 153 -19.32 8.55 48.23
C ASP A 153 -19.76 10.01 48.00
N THR A 154 -20.46 10.30 46.89
CA THR A 154 -21.02 11.63 46.62
C THR A 154 -22.03 12.10 47.66
N ARG A 155 -22.54 11.19 48.52
CA ARG A 155 -23.34 11.54 49.69
C ARG A 155 -22.60 12.44 50.67
N ASN A 156 -21.28 12.32 50.77
CA ASN A 156 -20.51 13.09 51.75
C ASN A 156 -20.07 14.46 51.19
N ASN A 157 -19.88 14.59 49.88
CA ASN A 157 -19.48 15.84 49.24
C ASN A 157 -20.66 16.83 49.09
N ALA A 158 -20.58 17.99 49.74
CA ALA A 158 -21.64 19.01 49.72
C ALA A 158 -21.97 19.51 48.30
N ARG A 159 -20.97 19.66 47.43
CA ARG A 159 -21.16 20.14 46.05
C ARG A 159 -21.88 19.11 45.18
N SER A 160 -21.54 17.84 45.35
CA SER A 160 -22.22 16.73 44.65
C SER A 160 -23.64 16.53 45.17
N ARG A 161 -23.86 16.66 46.49
CA ARG A 161 -25.21 16.58 47.08
C ARG A 161 -26.18 17.60 46.49
N ALA A 162 -25.78 18.87 46.40
CA ALA A 162 -26.63 19.92 45.83
C ALA A 162 -26.98 19.65 44.35
N PHE A 163 -26.02 19.11 43.59
CA PHE A 163 -26.23 18.73 42.20
C PHE A 163 -27.19 17.53 42.07
N PHE A 164 -26.97 16.46 42.84
CA PHE A 164 -27.81 15.27 42.75
C PHE A 164 -29.18 15.44 43.40
N SER A 165 -29.35 16.32 44.39
CA SER A 165 -30.68 16.62 44.94
C SER A 165 -31.55 17.32 43.90
N LEU A 166 -30.95 18.18 43.07
CA LEU A 166 -31.61 18.84 41.96
C LEU A 166 -32.10 17.81 40.93
N ILE A 167 -31.21 16.88 40.57
CA ILE A 167 -31.50 15.81 39.60
C ILE A 167 -32.54 14.84 40.13
N LYS A 168 -32.48 14.49 41.42
CA LYS A 168 -33.45 13.62 42.08
C LYS A 168 -34.88 14.13 41.87
N HIS A 169 -35.09 15.44 42.04
CA HIS A 169 -36.39 16.06 41.79
C HIS A 169 -36.82 15.94 40.33
N ALA A 170 -35.90 16.20 39.39
CA ALA A 170 -36.20 16.13 37.96
C ALA A 170 -36.45 14.72 37.42
N THR A 171 -35.85 13.69 38.00
CA THR A 171 -36.06 12.29 37.57
C THR A 171 -37.18 11.60 38.33
N GLY A 172 -37.75 12.23 39.37
CA GLY A 172 -38.78 11.63 40.22
C GLY A 172 -38.30 10.41 41.00
N ASP A 173 -36.99 10.26 41.22
CA ASP A 173 -36.43 9.11 41.91
C ASP A 173 -36.42 9.30 43.43
N GLU A 174 -36.72 8.24 44.18
CA GLU A 174 -36.70 8.28 45.64
C GLU A 174 -35.27 8.31 46.22
N ASP A 175 -34.28 7.82 45.46
CA ASP A 175 -32.90 7.67 45.90
C ASP A 175 -31.89 8.42 45.02
N MET A 176 -31.07 9.26 45.66
CA MET A 176 -29.98 10.02 45.03
C MET A 176 -28.96 9.11 44.32
N VAL A 177 -28.72 7.92 44.90
CA VAL A 177 -27.80 6.92 44.33
C VAL A 177 -28.34 6.41 42.99
N VAL A 178 -29.65 6.16 42.90
CA VAL A 178 -30.28 5.68 41.66
C VAL A 178 -30.18 6.73 40.55
N SER A 179 -30.43 8.00 40.85
CA SER A 179 -30.25 9.10 39.89
C SER A 179 -28.81 9.22 39.40
N CYS A 180 -27.83 9.12 40.31
CA CYS A 180 -26.40 9.12 39.96
C CYS A 180 -26.04 7.96 39.04
N GLN A 181 -26.52 6.75 39.35
CA GLN A 181 -26.28 5.55 38.55
C GLN A 181 -26.87 5.65 37.14
N ARG A 182 -28.07 6.25 36.99
CA ARG A 182 -28.69 6.46 35.67
C ARG A 182 -27.87 7.42 34.81
N ILE A 183 -27.41 8.54 35.37
CA ILE A 183 -26.58 9.49 34.61
C ILE A 183 -25.22 8.86 34.26
N LEU A 184 -24.62 8.13 35.20
CA LEU A 184 -23.38 7.40 34.95
C LEU A 184 -23.56 6.37 33.82
N MET A 185 -24.69 5.65 33.77
CA MET A 185 -25.02 4.74 32.67
C MET A 185 -25.10 5.48 31.33
N VAL A 186 -25.75 6.64 31.29
CA VAL A 186 -25.81 7.48 30.07
C VAL A 186 -24.40 7.93 29.65
N GLN A 187 -23.51 8.23 30.60
CA GLN A 187 -22.10 8.52 30.27
C GLN A 187 -21.38 7.32 29.67
N ILE A 188 -21.43 6.17 30.35
CA ILE A 188 -20.74 4.96 29.93
C ILE A 188 -21.21 4.55 28.52
N THR A 189 -22.52 4.56 28.28
CA THR A 189 -23.09 4.26 26.95
C THR A 189 -22.71 5.30 25.88
N THR A 190 -22.53 6.58 26.25
CA THR A 190 -21.99 7.61 25.35
C THR A 190 -20.52 7.31 24.99
N VAL A 191 -19.69 6.95 25.96
CA VAL A 191 -18.27 6.59 25.74
C VAL A 191 -18.16 5.35 24.86
N LEU A 192 -18.97 4.32 25.13
CA LEU A 192 -19.02 3.11 24.30
C LEU A 192 -19.47 3.43 22.87
N THR A 193 -20.42 4.36 22.70
CA THR A 193 -20.84 4.85 21.38
C THR A 193 -19.69 5.54 20.63
N ILE A 194 -18.92 6.40 21.30
CA ILE A 194 -17.73 7.04 20.73
C ILE A 194 -16.70 5.97 20.31
N MET A 195 -16.45 4.95 21.14
CA MET A 195 -15.53 3.86 20.81
C MET A 195 -16.00 3.06 19.59
N CYS A 196 -17.29 2.72 19.52
CA CYS A 196 -17.87 2.03 18.37
C CYS A 196 -17.73 2.86 17.07
N MET A 197 -18.03 4.15 17.11
CA MET A 197 -17.90 5.03 15.95
C MET A 197 -16.44 5.19 15.49
N THR A 198 -15.52 5.46 16.42
CA THR A 198 -14.09 5.59 16.08
C THR A 198 -13.54 4.32 15.42
N LEU A 199 -13.93 3.13 15.91
CA LEU A 199 -13.54 1.87 15.30
C LEU A 199 -14.13 1.73 13.90
N GLN A 200 -15.42 2.01 13.71
CA GLN A 200 -16.07 2.00 12.40
C GLN A 200 -15.38 2.95 11.41
N ASP A 201 -14.95 4.13 11.87
CA ASP A 201 -14.27 5.12 11.04
C ASP A 201 -12.86 4.67 10.65
N LEU A 202 -12.12 4.05 11.56
CA LEU A 202 -10.82 3.42 11.26
C LEU A 202 -10.92 2.37 10.16
N HIS A 203 -12.02 1.61 10.10
CA HIS A 203 -12.30 0.71 8.99
C HIS A 203 -12.56 1.45 7.68
N MET A 204 -13.35 2.53 7.74
CA MET A 204 -13.73 3.34 6.59
C MET A 204 -12.55 4.09 5.97
N VAL A 205 -11.57 4.51 6.78
CA VAL A 205 -10.38 5.23 6.29
C VAL A 205 -9.63 4.45 5.21
N ARG A 206 -9.62 3.11 5.27
CA ARG A 206 -8.99 2.26 4.23
C ARG A 206 -9.59 2.46 2.84
N PHE A 207 -10.83 2.93 2.76
CA PHE A 207 -11.56 3.17 1.51
C PHE A 207 -11.48 4.63 1.05
N VAL A 208 -10.97 5.54 1.89
CA VAL A 208 -10.82 6.96 1.55
C VAL A 208 -9.49 7.18 0.83
N CYS A 209 -9.54 7.93 -0.27
CA CYS A 209 -8.33 8.49 -0.87
C CYS A 209 -7.93 9.71 -0.06
N LEU A 210 -7.34 9.47 1.12
CA LEU A 210 -6.66 10.53 1.84
C LEU A 210 -5.49 11.06 0.98
N PRO A 211 -5.13 12.36 1.12
CA PRO A 211 -3.85 12.87 0.67
C PRO A 211 -2.71 11.96 1.16
N ALA A 212 -1.59 11.91 0.43
CA ALA A 212 -0.48 11.01 0.75
C ALA A 212 -0.05 11.10 2.23
N PHE A 213 -0.01 12.33 2.77
CA PHE A 213 0.26 12.60 4.18
C PHE A 213 -0.77 11.98 5.13
N GLY A 214 -2.07 12.19 4.88
CA GLY A 214 -3.14 11.59 5.69
C GLY A 214 -3.14 10.07 5.67
N LYS A 215 -2.79 9.43 4.53
CA LYS A 215 -2.62 7.97 4.48
C LYS A 215 -1.47 7.48 5.35
N ALA A 216 -0.33 8.19 5.35
CA ALA A 216 0.83 7.82 6.14
C ALA A 216 0.51 7.88 7.65
N VAL A 217 -0.13 8.98 8.09
CA VAL A 217 -0.54 9.16 9.50
C VAL A 217 -1.52 8.06 9.94
N VAL A 218 -2.51 7.70 9.13
CA VAL A 218 -3.48 6.67 9.53
C VAL A 218 -2.88 5.27 9.48
N ILE A 219 -2.05 4.94 8.49
CA ILE A 219 -1.35 3.65 8.46
C ILE A 219 -0.43 3.52 9.67
N PHE A 220 0.28 4.59 10.02
CA PHE A 220 1.13 4.63 11.21
C PHE A 220 0.30 4.46 12.49
N SER A 221 -0.82 5.19 12.62
CA SER A 221 -1.73 5.09 13.77
C SER A 221 -2.31 3.69 13.92
N ILE A 222 -2.73 3.05 12.83
CA ILE A 222 -3.23 1.65 12.85
C ILE A 222 -2.13 0.67 13.25
N ARG A 223 -0.90 0.85 12.77
CA ARG A 223 0.24 0.02 13.17
C ARG A 223 0.60 0.21 14.64
N ALA A 224 0.64 1.45 15.11
CA ALA A 224 0.88 1.78 16.51
C ALA A 224 -0.22 1.18 17.40
N LEU A 225 -1.49 1.32 17.02
CA LEU A 225 -2.62 0.75 17.78
C LEU A 225 -2.56 -0.78 17.83
N ARG A 226 -2.18 -1.44 16.73
CA ARG A 226 -1.98 -2.91 16.71
C ARG A 226 -0.84 -3.35 17.62
N MET A 227 0.25 -2.57 17.67
CA MET A 227 1.34 -2.82 18.61
C MET A 227 0.90 -2.63 20.06
N ILE A 228 0.23 -1.51 20.37
CA ILE A 228 -0.27 -1.18 21.72
C ILE A 228 -1.27 -2.23 22.21
N LEU A 229 -2.18 -2.66 21.35
CA LEU A 229 -3.19 -3.68 21.69
C LEU A 229 -2.62 -5.11 21.67
N CYS A 230 -1.31 -5.30 21.47
CA CYS A 230 -0.67 -6.61 21.31
C CYS A 230 -1.36 -7.53 20.28
N LEU A 231 -2.07 -6.96 19.30
CA LEU A 231 -2.75 -7.74 18.26
C LEU A 231 -1.76 -8.35 17.27
N ASP A 232 -0.53 -7.84 17.25
CA ASP A 232 0.60 -8.35 16.47
C ASP A 232 1.49 -9.31 17.28
N ARG A 233 0.92 -10.05 18.25
CA ARG A 233 1.64 -11.10 19.01
C ARG A 233 1.88 -12.38 18.20
N ASN A 234 2.23 -12.25 16.92
CA ASN A 234 2.74 -13.37 16.14
C ASN A 234 3.87 -12.94 15.19
N PRO A 235 5.10 -12.72 15.70
CA PRO A 235 6.25 -12.47 14.83
C PRO A 235 6.76 -13.75 14.13
N LYS A 236 6.08 -14.91 14.23
CA LYS A 236 6.61 -16.20 13.75
C LYS A 236 5.69 -17.11 12.94
N ARG A 237 4.43 -16.76 12.64
CA ARG A 237 3.57 -17.63 11.80
C ARG A 237 2.68 -16.85 10.84
N LEU A 238 3.18 -16.69 9.61
CA LEU A 238 2.34 -16.74 8.40
C LEU A 238 3.16 -17.12 7.14
N VAL A 239 4.16 -17.98 7.34
CA VAL A 239 4.48 -19.06 6.41
C VAL A 239 3.81 -20.30 7.02
N SER A 240 3.09 -21.06 6.19
CA SER A 240 2.21 -22.20 6.53
C SER A 240 0.90 -21.84 7.25
N VAL A 241 -0.21 -21.97 6.52
CA VAL A 241 -1.35 -22.86 6.79
C VAL A 241 -2.51 -22.41 5.88
N GLU A 242 -2.52 -22.98 4.67
CA GLU A 242 -3.69 -23.55 3.97
C GLU A 242 -3.23 -23.93 2.54
N GLU A 243 -2.34 -24.93 2.48
CA GLU A 243 -2.23 -25.84 1.34
C GLU A 243 -2.73 -27.19 1.85
N LYS A 244 -4.04 -27.24 2.13
CA LYS A 244 -4.80 -28.46 2.30
C LYS A 244 -5.87 -28.39 1.21
N ASP A 245 -5.94 -29.43 0.40
CA ASP A 245 -6.81 -29.59 -0.77
C ASP A 245 -6.22 -29.15 -2.12
N THR A 246 -5.02 -29.64 -2.43
CA THR A 246 -4.81 -30.22 -3.76
C THR A 246 -4.80 -31.73 -3.62
N PRO A 247 -5.55 -32.48 -4.44
CA PRO A 247 -5.48 -33.93 -4.44
C PRO A 247 -4.02 -34.31 -4.63
N GLN A 248 -3.50 -35.10 -3.69
CA GLN A 248 -2.17 -35.68 -3.73
C GLN A 248 -2.19 -36.70 -4.88
N ASP A 249 -2.08 -36.17 -6.09
CA ASP A 249 -1.91 -36.94 -7.30
C ASP A 249 -0.64 -37.76 -7.07
N LYS A 250 -0.76 -39.09 -7.12
CA LYS A 250 0.30 -40.11 -7.01
C LYS A 250 1.33 -39.95 -8.14
N THR A 251 1.91 -38.78 -8.26
CA THR A 251 2.85 -38.39 -9.30
C THR A 251 4.24 -38.48 -8.69
N ASN A 252 4.81 -39.67 -8.84
CA ASN A 252 6.21 -40.06 -8.88
C ASN A 252 7.22 -39.04 -8.33
N ASN A 253 8.09 -39.51 -7.41
CA ASN A 253 9.30 -38.88 -6.87
C ASN A 253 10.28 -38.44 -7.98
N THR A 254 9.88 -37.48 -8.79
CA THR A 254 10.67 -36.93 -9.87
C THR A 254 11.48 -35.77 -9.31
N LEU A 255 12.72 -35.61 -9.79
CA LEU A 255 13.56 -34.45 -9.43
C LEU A 255 12.81 -33.12 -9.66
N ALA A 256 11.95 -33.09 -10.69
CA ALA A 256 11.10 -31.95 -11.01
C ALA A 256 9.97 -31.68 -10.01
N SER A 257 9.62 -32.59 -9.10
CA SER A 257 8.68 -32.32 -7.99
C SER A 257 9.42 -31.70 -6.79
N LEU A 258 10.64 -32.16 -6.49
CA LEU A 258 11.50 -31.61 -5.44
C LEU A 258 11.83 -30.13 -5.68
N PHE A 259 12.23 -29.79 -6.91
CA PHE A 259 12.51 -28.40 -7.28
C PHE A 259 11.28 -27.48 -7.27
N ARG A 260 10.05 -27.98 -7.06
CA ARG A 260 8.84 -27.13 -6.97
C ARG A 260 8.68 -26.48 -5.61
N CYS A 261 9.19 -27.10 -4.56
CA CYS A 261 9.18 -26.54 -3.21
C CYS A 261 10.37 -25.59 -3.05
N ASP A 262 10.11 -24.33 -2.71
CA ASP A 262 11.14 -23.28 -2.66
C ASP A 262 12.20 -23.59 -1.59
N ASP A 263 11.78 -24.15 -0.45
CA ASP A 263 12.68 -24.55 0.64
C ASP A 263 13.62 -25.68 0.22
N VAL A 264 13.09 -26.68 -0.50
CA VAL A 264 13.88 -27.81 -1.01
C VAL A 264 14.81 -27.33 -2.12
N ALA A 265 14.32 -26.49 -3.02
CA ALA A 265 15.11 -25.91 -4.10
C ALA A 265 16.25 -25.04 -3.56
N ALA A 266 16.02 -24.25 -2.51
CA ALA A 266 17.06 -23.45 -1.84
C ALA A 266 18.12 -24.34 -1.15
N ARG A 267 17.72 -25.42 -0.48
CA ARG A 267 18.66 -26.37 0.14
C ARG A 267 19.49 -27.13 -0.89
N LEU A 268 18.85 -27.58 -1.97
CA LEU A 268 19.54 -28.21 -3.10
C LEU A 268 20.48 -27.23 -3.79
N ALA A 269 20.05 -25.98 -3.95
CA ALA A 269 20.91 -24.93 -4.47
C ALA A 269 22.14 -24.74 -3.56
N GLY A 270 21.97 -24.77 -2.23
CA GLY A 270 23.05 -24.75 -1.25
C GLY A 270 24.14 -25.81 -1.41
N GLN A 271 23.88 -26.87 -2.19
CA GLN A 271 24.81 -27.98 -2.42
C GLN A 271 25.26 -28.07 -3.89
N LEU A 272 24.83 -27.15 -4.75
CA LEU A 272 25.09 -27.17 -6.19
C LEU A 272 25.62 -25.82 -6.66
N HIS A 273 26.47 -25.82 -7.68
CA HIS A 273 26.78 -24.57 -8.36
C HIS A 273 25.56 -24.09 -9.15
N TYR A 274 25.41 -22.77 -9.28
CA TYR A 274 24.31 -22.20 -10.04
C TYR A 274 24.27 -22.75 -11.48
N ASN A 275 25.46 -22.96 -12.07
CA ASN A 275 25.59 -23.51 -13.41
C ASN A 275 25.04 -24.94 -13.50
N ASP A 276 25.23 -25.76 -12.47
CA ASP A 276 24.70 -27.12 -12.42
C ASP A 276 23.17 -27.09 -12.38
N ILE A 277 22.57 -26.18 -11.61
CA ILE A 277 21.13 -25.99 -11.56
C ILE A 277 20.59 -25.58 -12.94
N VAL A 278 21.26 -24.65 -13.62
CA VAL A 278 20.91 -24.23 -14.99
C VAL A 278 21.04 -25.39 -15.97
N ASN A 279 22.16 -26.11 -15.98
CA ASN A 279 22.39 -27.24 -16.88
C ASN A 279 21.38 -28.36 -16.65
N THR A 280 21.10 -28.67 -15.38
CA THR A 280 20.07 -29.65 -15.01
C THR A 280 18.70 -29.21 -15.52
N SER A 281 18.37 -27.92 -15.40
CA SER A 281 17.12 -27.36 -15.96
C SER A 281 17.04 -27.44 -17.50
N LEU A 282 18.17 -27.52 -18.20
CA LEU A 282 18.20 -27.65 -19.65
C LEU A 282 17.87 -29.08 -20.10
N ALA A 283 18.12 -30.09 -19.25
CA ALA A 283 17.90 -31.50 -19.56
C ALA A 283 16.43 -31.85 -19.84
N SER A 284 15.45 -31.13 -19.27
CA SER A 284 14.04 -31.30 -19.66
C SER A 284 13.18 -30.05 -19.47
N LYS A 285 12.14 -29.90 -20.31
CA LYS A 285 11.14 -28.82 -20.17
C LYS A 285 10.44 -28.86 -18.81
N THR A 286 10.13 -30.06 -18.30
CA THR A 286 9.46 -30.25 -17.01
C THR A 286 10.31 -29.75 -15.85
N LEU A 287 11.62 -30.06 -15.87
CA LEU A 287 12.57 -29.62 -14.86
C LEU A 287 12.86 -28.13 -14.98
N ARG A 288 12.99 -27.59 -16.20
CA ARG A 288 13.08 -26.14 -16.44
C ARG A 288 11.92 -25.37 -15.81
N ASN A 289 10.71 -25.87 -16.02
CA ASN A 289 9.52 -25.26 -15.45
C ASN A 289 9.51 -25.40 -13.93
N ALA A 290 9.91 -26.57 -13.40
CA ALA A 290 10.04 -26.83 -11.96
C ALA A 290 10.98 -25.83 -11.28
N VAL A 291 12.19 -25.67 -11.84
CA VAL A 291 13.29 -24.85 -11.32
C VAL A 291 12.98 -23.36 -11.41
N PHE A 292 12.45 -22.86 -12.54
CA PHE A 292 12.31 -21.41 -12.76
C PHE A 292 10.91 -20.82 -12.64
N SER A 293 9.85 -21.63 -12.53
CA SER A 293 8.49 -21.09 -12.34
C SER A 293 8.13 -21.10 -10.87
N SER A 294 7.56 -20.01 -10.34
CA SER A 294 7.09 -20.01 -8.96
C SER A 294 5.83 -20.86 -8.79
N SER A 295 5.58 -21.30 -7.56
CA SER A 295 4.31 -21.93 -7.15
C SER A 295 3.11 -21.01 -7.43
N ALA A 296 3.28 -19.69 -7.26
CA ALA A 296 2.25 -18.68 -7.49
C ALA A 296 1.87 -18.53 -8.98
N ASP A 297 2.84 -18.59 -9.90
CA ASP A 297 2.57 -18.54 -11.34
C ASP A 297 1.75 -19.75 -11.79
N ARG A 298 2.02 -20.92 -11.20
CA ARG A 298 1.30 -22.16 -11.54
C ARG A 298 -0.10 -22.24 -10.94
N GLN A 299 -0.31 -21.75 -9.72
CA GLN A 299 -1.66 -21.63 -9.16
C GLN A 299 -2.53 -20.70 -10.01
N GLN A 300 -1.93 -19.66 -10.59
CA GLN A 300 -2.63 -18.76 -11.51
C GLN A 300 -2.97 -19.45 -12.84
N ASP A 301 -2.06 -20.25 -13.41
CA ASP A 301 -2.33 -21.01 -14.64
C ASP A 301 -3.32 -22.17 -14.44
N GLN A 302 -3.30 -22.86 -13.30
CA GLN A 302 -4.33 -23.87 -12.96
C GLN A 302 -5.72 -23.24 -12.79
N ARG A 303 -5.80 -22.04 -12.19
CA ARG A 303 -7.06 -21.28 -12.11
C ARG A 303 -7.55 -20.84 -13.50
N ARG A 304 -6.65 -20.55 -14.44
CA ARG A 304 -7.01 -20.24 -15.84
C ARG A 304 -7.55 -21.46 -16.58
N GLN A 305 -7.02 -22.65 -16.32
CA GLN A 305 -7.49 -23.89 -16.96
C GLN A 305 -8.87 -24.35 -16.46
N ARG A 306 -9.26 -24.01 -15.21
CA ARG A 306 -10.53 -24.45 -14.62
C ARG A 306 -11.74 -23.53 -14.86
N GLY A 307 -11.60 -22.40 -15.55
CA GLY A 307 -12.76 -21.53 -15.76
C GLY A 307 -12.58 -20.39 -16.76
N GLY A 308 -13.16 -20.58 -17.95
CA GLY A 308 -13.71 -19.49 -18.76
C GLY A 308 -12.85 -18.99 -19.92
N ARG A 309 -13.48 -18.91 -21.10
CA ARG A 309 -13.01 -18.10 -22.25
C ARG A 309 -12.78 -16.66 -21.79
N HIS A 310 -11.53 -16.22 -21.64
CA HIS A 310 -11.18 -14.81 -21.70
C HIS A 310 -9.73 -14.57 -22.14
N GLN A 311 -9.55 -13.36 -22.68
CA GLN A 311 -8.47 -12.84 -23.51
C GLN A 311 -7.04 -13.12 -23.05
N PRO A 312 -6.07 -13.19 -23.98
CA PRO A 312 -4.64 -13.34 -23.70
C PRO A 312 -4.10 -12.12 -22.95
N GLY A 313 -4.24 -12.13 -21.63
CA GLY A 313 -3.72 -11.11 -20.72
C GLY A 313 -2.38 -11.52 -20.12
N GLU A 314 -1.32 -10.87 -20.62
CA GLU A 314 0.04 -10.71 -20.08
C GLU A 314 0.40 -11.63 -18.88
N LEU A 315 1.19 -12.67 -19.14
CA LEU A 315 1.91 -13.40 -18.11
C LEU A 315 2.73 -12.43 -17.25
N ARG A 316 2.59 -12.55 -15.93
CA ARG A 316 3.23 -11.71 -14.93
C ARG A 316 4.72 -12.10 -14.81
N LYS A 317 5.53 -11.68 -15.78
CA LYS A 317 6.98 -11.96 -15.94
C LYS A 317 7.89 -11.53 -14.77
N GLY A 318 7.33 -11.05 -13.66
CA GLY A 318 8.08 -10.66 -12.45
C GLY A 318 8.47 -11.85 -11.56
N SER A 319 7.57 -12.82 -11.41
CA SER A 319 7.75 -13.91 -10.43
C SER A 319 8.85 -14.92 -10.81
N ARG A 320 9.12 -15.09 -12.11
CA ARG A 320 10.23 -15.93 -12.60
C ARG A 320 11.61 -15.37 -12.22
N ASN A 321 11.76 -14.05 -12.14
CA ASN A 321 13.04 -13.44 -11.77
C ASN A 321 13.34 -13.63 -10.28
N ASP A 322 12.31 -13.56 -9.43
CA ASP A 322 12.45 -13.73 -7.97
C ASP A 322 13.00 -15.13 -7.63
N ARG A 323 12.58 -16.18 -8.36
CA ARG A 323 13.05 -17.55 -8.15
C ARG A 323 14.48 -17.78 -8.68
N VAL A 324 14.84 -17.13 -9.78
CA VAL A 324 16.22 -17.16 -10.30
C VAL A 324 17.18 -16.52 -9.30
N GLU A 325 16.79 -15.39 -8.74
CA GLU A 325 17.56 -14.68 -7.71
C GLU A 325 17.69 -15.54 -6.44
N LEU A 326 16.61 -16.15 -5.97
CA LEU A 326 16.63 -17.12 -4.86
C LEU A 326 17.66 -18.23 -5.10
N LEU A 327 17.61 -18.90 -6.25
CA LEU A 327 18.54 -19.98 -6.58
C LEU A 327 19.98 -19.50 -6.68
N ALA A 328 20.22 -18.31 -7.24
CA ALA A 328 21.55 -17.72 -7.33
C ALA A 328 22.11 -17.33 -5.95
N VAL A 329 21.29 -16.79 -5.06
CA VAL A 329 21.68 -16.45 -3.68
C VAL A 329 22.08 -17.70 -2.91
N HIS A 330 21.37 -18.80 -3.10
CA HIS A 330 21.61 -20.03 -2.36
C HIS A 330 22.64 -20.97 -2.99
N SER A 331 23.01 -20.79 -4.26
CA SER A 331 23.99 -21.67 -4.93
C SER A 331 25.44 -21.28 -4.73
N CYS A 332 26.33 -22.28 -4.77
CA CYS A 332 27.77 -22.18 -4.46
C CYS A 332 28.10 -21.88 -2.99
N ASP A 333 29.39 -21.98 -2.65
CA ASP A 333 29.95 -21.82 -1.30
C ASP A 333 29.52 -20.53 -0.58
N ALA A 334 29.43 -20.62 0.75
CA ALA A 334 29.17 -19.47 1.61
C ALA A 334 30.37 -18.50 1.57
N GLY A 335 30.15 -17.28 1.07
CA GLY A 335 31.18 -16.25 0.95
C GLY A 335 30.65 -15.00 0.25
N GLU A 336 31.52 -14.01 0.04
CA GLU A 336 31.19 -12.81 -0.71
C GLU A 336 30.91 -13.16 -2.18
N LYS A 337 29.69 -12.90 -2.64
CA LYS A 337 29.25 -13.11 -4.02
C LYS A 337 29.21 -11.78 -4.76
N GLU A 338 29.69 -11.78 -5.98
CA GLU A 338 29.68 -10.61 -6.86
C GLU A 338 28.69 -10.84 -8.02
N GLN A 339 28.13 -9.78 -8.59
CA GLN A 339 27.24 -9.93 -9.75
C GLN A 339 28.07 -10.05 -11.02
N CYS A 340 27.78 -11.06 -11.85
CA CYS A 340 28.28 -11.14 -13.22
C CYS A 340 27.92 -9.84 -13.94
N TRP A 341 28.93 -9.19 -14.50
CA TRP A 341 28.81 -7.92 -15.18
C TRP A 341 27.81 -8.03 -16.33
N ALA A 342 27.91 -9.04 -17.20
CA ALA A 342 27.02 -9.19 -18.36
C ALA A 342 25.55 -9.47 -17.97
N CYS A 343 25.29 -10.58 -17.27
CA CYS A 343 23.93 -11.07 -17.05
C CYS A 343 23.33 -10.70 -15.68
N GLY A 344 24.15 -10.28 -14.72
CA GLY A 344 23.73 -9.88 -13.36
C GLY A 344 23.48 -11.01 -12.37
N ILE A 345 23.76 -12.25 -12.75
CA ILE A 345 23.64 -13.41 -11.86
C ILE A 345 24.75 -13.34 -10.81
N LEU A 346 24.46 -13.71 -9.57
CA LEU A 346 25.47 -13.77 -8.51
C LEU A 346 26.46 -14.91 -8.76
N VAL A 347 27.75 -14.64 -8.57
CA VAL A 347 28.87 -15.55 -8.78
C VAL A 347 29.73 -15.56 -7.52
N CYS A 348 30.09 -16.74 -7.03
CA CYS A 348 31.01 -16.90 -5.92
C CYS A 348 32.47 -16.68 -6.36
N GLN A 349 33.36 -16.47 -5.39
CA GLN A 349 34.79 -16.28 -5.64
C GLN A 349 35.44 -17.45 -6.41
N SER A 350 34.99 -18.69 -6.18
CA SER A 350 35.52 -19.88 -6.88
C SER A 350 35.02 -20.01 -8.33
N CYS A 351 33.87 -19.41 -8.68
CA CYS A 351 33.31 -19.48 -10.02
C CYS A 351 33.48 -18.20 -10.84
N LYS A 352 34.04 -17.13 -10.25
CA LYS A 352 34.23 -15.88 -10.97
C LYS A 352 35.38 -16.02 -11.95
N ALA A 353 35.18 -15.48 -13.15
CA ALA A 353 36.25 -15.27 -14.11
C ALA A 353 36.38 -13.78 -14.40
N THR A 354 37.60 -13.31 -14.67
CA THR A 354 37.89 -11.88 -14.86
C THR A 354 38.36 -11.63 -16.27
N GLU A 355 37.60 -10.85 -17.03
CA GLU A 355 37.91 -10.53 -18.43
C GLU A 355 38.46 -9.12 -18.48
N ASN A 356 39.60 -8.95 -19.13
CA ASN A 356 40.21 -7.64 -19.36
C ASN A 356 39.90 -7.19 -20.78
N GLY A 357 39.82 -5.88 -21.01
CA GLY A 357 39.63 -5.36 -22.36
C GLY A 357 38.16 -5.36 -22.82
N VAL A 358 37.20 -5.45 -21.91
CA VAL A 358 35.78 -5.37 -22.27
C VAL A 358 35.40 -3.90 -22.43
N GLU A 359 34.80 -3.55 -23.58
CA GLU A 359 34.34 -2.20 -23.84
C GLU A 359 33.15 -1.83 -22.94
N ALA A 360 33.10 -0.57 -22.51
CA ALA A 360 31.93 -0.05 -21.81
C ALA A 360 30.68 -0.09 -22.72
N PRO A 361 29.51 -0.55 -22.23
CA PRO A 361 28.32 -0.66 -23.04
C PRO A 361 27.83 0.74 -23.45
N ARG A 362 27.29 0.86 -24.66
CA ARG A 362 26.78 2.15 -25.19
C ARG A 362 25.66 2.75 -24.33
N THR A 363 24.93 1.91 -23.61
CA THR A 363 23.91 2.32 -22.65
C THR A 363 24.48 3.07 -21.45
N ALA A 364 25.70 2.73 -21.00
CA ALA A 364 26.36 3.42 -19.90
C ALA A 364 26.84 4.82 -20.32
N THR A 365 27.49 4.94 -21.47
CA THR A 365 27.90 6.25 -22.03
C THR A 365 26.68 7.14 -22.22
N HIS A 366 25.57 6.60 -22.72
CA HIS A 366 24.32 7.36 -22.85
C HIS A 366 23.74 7.87 -21.54
N THR A 367 23.83 7.12 -20.44
CA THR A 367 23.32 7.61 -19.15
C THR A 367 24.14 8.76 -18.56
N VAL A 368 25.41 8.88 -18.97
CA VAL A 368 26.33 9.92 -18.50
C VAL A 368 26.28 11.16 -19.40
N GLU A 369 26.24 10.96 -20.71
CA GLU A 369 26.44 12.03 -21.69
C GLU A 369 25.13 12.63 -22.25
N CYS A 370 24.00 11.94 -22.14
CA CYS A 370 22.73 12.37 -22.71
C CYS A 370 21.72 12.84 -21.65
N TYR A 371 20.97 13.90 -21.97
CA TYR A 371 19.89 14.42 -21.14
C TYR A 371 18.60 13.60 -21.24
N ALA A 372 17.89 13.44 -20.12
CA ALA A 372 16.58 12.80 -20.09
C ALA A 372 15.43 13.80 -20.39
N ILE A 373 14.81 13.69 -21.56
CA ILE A 373 13.81 14.67 -22.06
C ILE A 373 12.41 14.49 -21.44
N CYS A 374 12.08 13.33 -20.88
CA CYS A 374 10.85 13.17 -20.09
C CYS A 374 11.15 13.19 -18.59
N THR A 375 11.10 14.40 -18.03
CA THR A 375 11.47 14.73 -16.63
C THR A 375 10.79 13.82 -15.61
N SER A 376 9.49 13.53 -15.70
CA SER A 376 8.78 12.80 -14.64
C SER A 376 9.06 11.29 -14.55
N CYS A 377 9.62 10.66 -15.58
CA CYS A 377 9.77 9.20 -15.66
C CYS A 377 11.17 8.72 -15.28
N TYR A 378 12.20 9.52 -15.53
CA TYR A 378 13.60 9.16 -15.31
C TYR A 378 14.19 9.69 -14.00
N LEU A 379 13.57 10.69 -13.36
CA LEU A 379 14.00 11.28 -12.08
C LEU A 379 14.11 10.28 -10.90
N TRP A 380 13.66 9.04 -11.07
CA TRP A 380 13.77 8.00 -10.04
C TRP A 380 15.07 7.18 -10.08
N ARG A 381 15.93 7.35 -11.10
CA ARG A 381 17.31 6.83 -11.07
C ARG A 381 18.27 8.02 -10.91
N GLY A 382 18.85 8.15 -9.71
CA GLY A 382 19.65 9.31 -9.27
C GLY A 382 20.97 9.56 -10.00
N SER A 383 21.22 8.92 -11.15
CA SER A 383 22.49 9.04 -11.90
C SER A 383 22.34 9.73 -13.26
N VAL A 384 21.13 10.12 -13.69
CA VAL A 384 20.90 10.70 -15.03
C VAL A 384 20.60 12.20 -14.92
N GLN A 385 21.21 13.01 -15.80
CA GLN A 385 20.98 14.46 -15.82
C GLN A 385 19.60 14.82 -16.44
N PRO A 386 18.79 15.66 -15.78
CA PRO A 386 17.54 16.14 -16.36
C PRO A 386 17.82 17.06 -17.55
N ALA A 387 17.00 16.95 -18.60
CA ALA A 387 17.14 17.82 -19.75
C ALA A 387 16.88 19.30 -19.40
N PRO A 388 17.69 20.24 -19.91
CA PRO A 388 17.39 21.66 -19.80
C PRO A 388 16.07 21.97 -20.53
N LEU A 389 15.42 23.06 -20.14
CA LEU A 389 14.11 23.46 -20.69
C LEU A 389 14.16 23.62 -22.22
N SER A 390 15.28 24.13 -22.75
CA SER A 390 15.54 24.28 -24.19
C SER A 390 15.49 22.95 -24.95
N ALA A 391 16.07 21.89 -24.38
CA ALA A 391 16.04 20.53 -24.94
C ALA A 391 14.65 19.89 -24.81
N THR A 392 13.96 20.17 -23.70
CA THR A 392 12.58 19.70 -23.46
C THR A 392 11.59 20.29 -24.46
N LEU A 393 11.73 21.57 -24.79
CA LEU A 393 10.83 22.28 -25.72
C LEU A 393 11.10 21.96 -27.19
N ARG A 394 12.30 21.48 -27.53
CA ARG A 394 12.71 21.18 -28.90
C ARG A 394 13.29 19.76 -29.00
N PRO A 395 12.46 18.72 -28.79
CA PRO A 395 12.94 17.33 -28.78
C PRO A 395 13.54 16.89 -30.12
N GLY A 396 13.20 17.55 -31.24
CA GLY A 396 13.83 17.29 -32.54
C GLY A 396 15.24 17.89 -32.70
N LYS A 397 15.69 18.79 -31.81
CA LYS A 397 17.03 19.38 -31.88
C LYS A 397 17.99 18.60 -30.99
N LEU A 398 18.52 17.51 -31.54
CA LEU A 398 19.39 16.55 -30.85
C LEU A 398 20.64 17.20 -30.23
N ALA A 399 21.17 18.28 -30.82
CA ALA A 399 22.32 19.02 -30.28
C ALA A 399 22.05 19.64 -28.89
N LEU A 400 20.79 19.94 -28.55
CA LEU A 400 20.41 20.45 -27.23
C LEU A 400 20.34 19.33 -26.17
N GLN A 401 20.39 18.06 -26.59
CA GLN A 401 20.20 16.90 -25.72
C GLN A 401 21.49 16.40 -25.06
N ARG A 402 22.61 17.10 -25.25
CA ARG A 402 23.88 16.83 -24.57
C ARG A 402 24.46 18.12 -23.97
N PRO A 403 25.24 18.04 -22.89
CA PRO A 403 26.00 19.17 -22.38
C PRO A 403 27.12 19.60 -23.35
N VAL A 404 27.75 18.64 -24.03
CA VAL A 404 28.85 18.86 -24.99
C VAL A 404 28.67 17.89 -26.16
N CYS A 405 28.65 18.41 -27.39
CA CYS A 405 28.75 17.60 -28.59
C CYS A 405 30.22 17.62 -29.04
N PRO A 406 30.89 16.48 -29.28
CA PRO A 406 32.31 16.46 -29.67
C PRO A 406 32.61 17.39 -30.86
N ASP A 407 31.65 17.56 -31.78
CA ASP A 407 31.83 18.35 -32.99
C ASP A 407 31.59 19.86 -32.80
N ALA A 408 31.04 20.29 -31.65
CA ALA A 408 30.84 21.72 -31.38
C ALA A 408 32.17 22.47 -31.17
N HIS A 409 33.28 21.74 -30.94
CA HIS A 409 34.62 22.31 -30.81
C HIS A 409 35.42 22.34 -32.11
N ALA A 410 34.98 21.68 -33.19
CA ALA A 410 35.65 21.75 -34.49
C ALA A 410 35.48 23.12 -35.18
N GLY A 411 34.52 23.95 -34.74
CA GLY A 411 34.23 25.26 -35.34
C GLY A 411 34.57 26.49 -34.50
N ARG A 412 35.04 26.34 -33.25
CA ARG A 412 35.49 27.48 -32.43
C ARG A 412 36.76 27.14 -31.67
N ALA A 413 37.87 27.52 -32.28
CA ALA A 413 39.09 27.88 -31.60
C ALA A 413 38.78 28.83 -30.44
N TYR A 414 38.85 28.32 -29.22
CA TYR A 414 39.20 29.13 -28.06
C TYR A 414 40.34 28.41 -27.36
N TYR A 415 41.47 29.11 -27.28
CA TYR A 415 42.77 28.68 -26.80
C TYR A 415 42.69 27.85 -25.52
N SER A 416 43.18 26.62 -25.58
CA SER A 416 43.87 25.97 -24.46
C SER A 416 45.12 25.30 -25.04
N TYR A 417 46.25 25.94 -24.81
CA TYR A 417 47.58 25.41 -25.10
C TYR A 417 47.81 24.11 -24.30
N ASP A 418 48.56 23.20 -24.90
CA ASP A 418 49.22 22.03 -24.31
C ASP A 418 48.37 20.84 -23.86
N SER A 419 47.91 20.07 -24.86
CA SER A 419 47.99 18.62 -24.75
C SER A 419 48.17 18.00 -26.13
N PRO A 420 49.30 17.32 -26.43
CA PRO A 420 49.48 16.63 -27.70
C PRO A 420 48.57 15.40 -27.73
N ARG A 421 47.34 15.58 -28.25
CA ARG A 421 46.44 14.48 -28.62
C ARG A 421 46.78 14.03 -30.05
N THR A 422 47.73 13.12 -30.15
CA THR A 422 47.96 12.31 -31.36
C THR A 422 47.46 10.89 -31.09
N SER A 423 46.15 10.67 -31.27
CA SER A 423 45.57 9.37 -31.64
C SER A 423 44.09 9.55 -31.93
N ASP A 424 43.68 9.33 -33.18
CA ASP A 424 42.30 9.45 -33.69
C ASP A 424 41.33 8.36 -33.19
N THR A 425 41.65 7.69 -32.09
CA THR A 425 40.75 6.73 -31.45
C THR A 425 40.14 7.37 -30.20
N PRO A 426 38.79 7.45 -30.09
CA PRO A 426 38.16 7.82 -28.84
C PRO A 426 38.68 6.87 -27.75
N PRO A 427 38.93 7.35 -26.51
CA PRO A 427 39.40 6.49 -25.44
C PRO A 427 38.31 5.46 -25.12
N THR A 428 38.37 4.30 -25.74
CA THR A 428 37.53 3.18 -25.38
C THR A 428 37.99 2.75 -24.00
N THR A 429 37.19 3.07 -22.97
CA THR A 429 37.50 2.69 -21.60
C THR A 429 37.40 1.18 -21.51
N LEU A 430 38.54 0.50 -21.62
CA LEU A 430 38.66 -0.93 -21.45
C LEU A 430 38.49 -1.25 -19.96
N LEU A 431 37.51 -2.09 -19.66
CA LEU A 431 37.15 -2.47 -18.30
C LEU A 431 37.66 -3.88 -17.99
N THR A 432 38.09 -4.07 -16.74
CA THR A 432 38.20 -5.39 -16.13
C THR A 432 36.85 -5.73 -15.50
N VAL A 433 36.22 -6.81 -15.98
CA VAL A 433 34.86 -7.19 -15.57
C VAL A 433 34.84 -8.59 -14.99
N THR A 434 33.93 -8.82 -14.03
CA THR A 434 33.69 -10.14 -13.45
C THR A 434 32.56 -10.85 -14.19
N LEU A 435 32.81 -12.06 -14.66
CA LEU A 435 31.89 -12.86 -15.46
C LEU A 435 31.56 -14.19 -14.76
N CYS A 436 30.36 -14.69 -15.02
CA CYS A 436 30.01 -16.07 -14.67
C CYS A 436 30.61 -17.04 -15.72
N PRO A 437 30.74 -18.33 -15.41
CA PRO A 437 31.32 -19.31 -16.33
C PRO A 437 30.62 -19.35 -17.70
N THR A 438 29.30 -19.16 -17.73
CA THR A 438 28.53 -19.11 -18.97
C THR A 438 28.86 -17.89 -19.83
N CYS A 439 29.07 -16.72 -19.21
CA CYS A 439 29.41 -15.50 -19.93
C CYS A 439 30.90 -15.42 -20.27
N TRP A 440 31.76 -16.11 -19.52
CA TRP A 440 33.20 -16.19 -19.78
C TRP A 440 33.54 -16.85 -21.12
N VAL A 441 32.73 -17.82 -21.55
CA VAL A 441 32.92 -18.48 -22.85
C VAL A 441 32.55 -17.55 -24.02
N LEU A 442 31.88 -16.43 -23.75
CA LEU A 442 31.53 -15.44 -24.77
C LEU A 442 32.74 -14.51 -24.98
N GLY A 443 33.05 -14.18 -26.24
CA GLY A 443 34.05 -13.14 -26.52
C GLY A 443 33.62 -11.76 -26.01
N ALA A 444 34.58 -10.85 -25.82
CA ALA A 444 34.37 -9.51 -25.26
C ALA A 444 33.19 -8.73 -25.91
N ASP A 445 33.04 -8.81 -27.23
CA ASP A 445 31.94 -8.17 -27.96
C ASP A 445 30.57 -8.75 -27.58
N GLN A 446 30.49 -10.08 -27.41
CA GLN A 446 29.25 -10.77 -27.04
C GLN A 446 28.88 -10.53 -25.58
N VAL A 447 29.88 -10.43 -24.70
CA VAL A 447 29.71 -10.04 -23.29
C VAL A 447 29.10 -8.64 -23.21
N THR A 448 29.64 -7.70 -23.99
CA THR A 448 29.15 -6.32 -24.10
C THR A 448 27.74 -6.29 -24.67
N ALA A 449 27.47 -7.01 -25.76
CA ALA A 449 26.13 -7.11 -26.34
C ALA A 449 25.09 -7.68 -25.35
N THR A 450 25.47 -8.69 -24.56
CA THR A 450 24.60 -9.29 -23.53
C THR A 450 24.26 -8.27 -22.44
N ARG A 451 25.26 -7.50 -21.99
CA ARG A 451 25.06 -6.40 -21.04
C ARG A 451 24.11 -5.35 -21.60
N GLU A 452 24.35 -4.89 -22.83
CA GLU A 452 23.52 -3.90 -23.51
C GLU A 452 22.08 -4.39 -23.67
N GLU A 453 21.87 -5.65 -24.03
CA GLU A 453 20.52 -6.22 -24.16
C GLU A 453 19.80 -6.21 -22.81
N ARG A 454 20.48 -6.59 -21.72
CA ARG A 454 19.95 -6.56 -20.37
C ARG A 454 19.59 -5.14 -19.94
N GLU A 455 20.50 -4.18 -20.10
CA GLU A 455 20.26 -2.79 -19.73
C GLU A 455 19.13 -2.18 -20.56
N THR A 456 19.13 -2.42 -21.87
CA THR A 456 18.04 -2.01 -22.78
C THR A 456 16.71 -2.62 -22.33
N ARG A 457 16.69 -3.89 -21.95
CA ARG A 457 15.49 -4.57 -21.45
C ARG A 457 15.04 -3.96 -20.11
N LEU A 458 15.95 -3.65 -19.19
CA LEU A 458 15.63 -2.97 -17.93
C LEU A 458 15.10 -1.55 -18.16
N LEU A 459 15.64 -0.82 -19.14
CA LEU A 459 15.13 0.50 -19.53
C LEU A 459 13.73 0.40 -20.17
N ARG A 460 13.48 -0.64 -20.99
CA ARG A 460 12.15 -0.93 -21.57
C ARG A 460 11.13 -1.37 -20.51
N THR A 461 11.55 -2.18 -19.54
CA THR A 461 10.65 -2.88 -18.60
C THR A 461 10.67 -2.35 -17.17
N GLY A 462 11.46 -1.29 -16.93
CA GLY A 462 11.79 -0.74 -15.62
C GLY A 462 10.59 -0.69 -14.68
N THR A 463 10.79 -1.24 -13.48
CA THR A 463 9.78 -1.46 -12.45
C THR A 463 9.04 -0.18 -12.01
N ALA A 464 9.65 0.99 -12.16
CA ALA A 464 9.01 2.30 -11.93
C ALA A 464 8.00 2.72 -13.02
N LEU A 465 8.12 2.16 -14.23
CA LEU A 465 7.45 2.65 -15.45
C LEU A 465 6.36 1.70 -15.97
N ARG A 466 6.04 0.62 -15.23
CA ARG A 466 4.99 -0.36 -15.59
C ARG A 466 3.55 0.20 -15.64
N ARG A 467 3.34 1.46 -15.26
CA ARG A 467 2.03 2.12 -15.40
C ARG A 467 1.94 2.71 -16.81
N ARG A 468 0.72 2.83 -17.36
CA ARG A 468 0.49 3.64 -18.58
C ARG A 468 0.94 5.06 -18.28
N LEU A 469 2.19 5.39 -18.63
CA LEU A 469 2.71 6.73 -18.48
C LEU A 469 2.05 7.55 -19.56
N HIS A 470 1.37 8.59 -19.11
CA HIS A 470 0.81 9.58 -19.98
C HIS A 470 1.92 10.62 -20.15
N CYS A 471 2.14 11.12 -21.37
CA CYS A 471 3.04 12.24 -21.58
C CYS A 471 2.62 13.38 -20.64
N ALA A 472 3.55 13.95 -19.86
CA ALA A 472 3.21 15.03 -18.93
C ALA A 472 2.65 16.26 -19.66
N ASN A 473 3.05 16.45 -20.92
CA ASN A 473 2.63 17.58 -21.74
C ASN A 473 1.28 17.32 -22.45
N CYS A 474 1.15 16.22 -23.20
CA CYS A 474 -0.04 15.97 -24.02
C CYS A 474 -1.03 14.95 -23.42
N ALA A 475 -0.73 14.38 -22.25
CA ALA A 475 -1.52 13.36 -21.56
C ALA A 475 -1.85 12.09 -22.38
N LYS A 476 -1.28 11.90 -23.58
CA LYS A 476 -1.46 10.68 -24.37
C LYS A 476 -0.67 9.52 -23.75
N ALA A 477 -1.26 8.33 -23.78
CA ALA A 477 -0.64 7.13 -23.23
C ALA A 477 0.52 6.67 -24.14
N MET A 478 1.72 6.60 -23.60
CA MET A 478 2.89 6.14 -24.34
C MET A 478 2.81 4.61 -24.58
N SER A 479 3.05 4.16 -25.81
CA SER A 479 2.95 2.74 -26.20
C SER A 479 3.96 1.86 -25.43
N LYS A 480 3.56 0.62 -25.13
CA LYS A 480 4.38 -0.32 -24.34
C LYS A 480 5.59 -0.84 -25.12
N ASP A 481 5.51 -0.89 -26.44
CA ASP A 481 6.45 -1.63 -27.28
C ASP A 481 7.55 -0.75 -27.91
N ARG A 482 7.46 0.58 -27.80
CA ARG A 482 8.47 1.49 -28.40
C ARG A 482 9.67 1.70 -27.46
N LYS A 483 10.88 1.62 -28.03
CA LYS A 483 12.16 1.92 -27.37
C LYS A 483 12.10 3.36 -26.80
N ARG A 484 12.52 3.57 -25.55
CA ARG A 484 12.36 4.86 -24.81
C ARG A 484 13.71 5.49 -24.41
N TRP A 485 14.63 5.59 -25.37
CA TRP A 485 15.95 6.19 -25.16
C TRP A 485 16.39 6.93 -26.43
N TRP A 486 17.26 7.93 -26.24
CA TRP A 486 17.75 8.87 -27.26
C TRP A 486 19.13 8.48 -27.73
N VAL A 487 19.44 8.86 -28.95
CA VAL A 487 20.63 8.53 -29.72
C VAL A 487 20.80 9.61 -30.80
N TYR A 488 22.04 10.06 -31.03
CA TYR A 488 22.42 11.25 -31.80
C TYR A 488 23.03 10.87 -33.16
N ASP A 489 22.88 11.73 -34.17
CA ASP A 489 23.60 11.69 -35.45
C ASP A 489 24.53 12.92 -35.54
N CYS A 490 25.83 12.67 -35.47
CA CYS A 490 26.90 13.66 -35.60
C CYS A 490 27.13 13.96 -37.09
N GLY A 491 26.22 14.68 -37.75
CA GLY A 491 26.46 15.38 -39.03
C GLY A 491 27.30 14.66 -40.11
N ALA A 492 26.60 14.17 -41.13
CA ALA A 492 26.99 13.97 -42.54
C ALA A 492 28.23 13.12 -42.94
N GLU A 493 29.35 13.07 -42.21
CA GLU A 493 30.58 12.43 -42.74
C GLU A 493 31.11 11.23 -41.95
N ILE A 494 30.63 10.96 -40.73
CA ILE A 494 31.09 9.80 -39.95
C ILE A 494 29.93 8.82 -39.69
N LYS A 495 30.03 7.63 -40.29
CA LYS A 495 29.13 6.46 -40.10
C LYS A 495 29.22 5.87 -38.68
N HIS A 496 28.90 6.64 -37.65
CA HIS A 496 28.50 6.06 -36.37
C HIS A 496 26.98 5.99 -36.33
N ILE A 497 26.45 4.89 -36.87
CA ILE A 497 25.01 4.58 -36.80
C ILE A 497 24.70 4.31 -35.34
N HIS A 498 24.15 5.32 -34.69
CA HIS A 498 23.53 5.12 -33.41
C HIS A 498 22.00 5.16 -33.64
N GLU A 499 21.34 4.00 -33.47
CA GLU A 499 19.92 3.83 -33.79
C GLU A 499 18.98 4.58 -32.83
N CYS A 500 18.32 5.63 -33.31
CA CYS A 500 17.27 6.34 -32.58
C CYS A 500 15.93 6.33 -33.28
N GLN A 501 14.84 5.99 -32.58
CA GLN A 501 13.48 6.20 -33.08
C GLN A 501 12.55 6.69 -31.97
N TRP A 502 12.04 7.92 -32.11
CA TRP A 502 10.90 8.47 -31.37
C TRP A 502 9.70 8.59 -32.29
N GLU A 503 9.29 7.48 -32.87
CA GLU A 503 8.17 7.48 -33.78
C GLU A 503 6.87 7.74 -32.98
N GLY A 504 6.02 8.67 -33.43
CA GLY A 504 4.61 8.80 -33.01
C GLY A 504 4.24 9.77 -31.89
N HIS A 505 5.15 10.63 -31.43
CA HIS A 505 4.81 11.70 -30.47
C HIS A 505 5.39 13.08 -30.77
N GLU A 506 5.72 13.36 -32.03
CA GLU A 506 6.08 14.71 -32.46
C GLU A 506 5.03 15.72 -31.96
N ILE A 507 5.52 16.77 -31.29
CA ILE A 507 4.69 17.92 -30.95
C ILE A 507 4.41 18.57 -32.31
N GLN A 508 3.21 18.36 -32.84
CA GLN A 508 2.74 19.18 -33.95
C GLN A 508 2.85 20.63 -33.48
N GLY A 509 3.71 21.39 -34.16
CA GLY A 509 4.07 22.76 -33.81
C GLY A 509 2.87 23.69 -33.80
#